data_AF-A0A6P0YWS9-F1
#
_entry.id   AF-A0A6P0YWS9-F1
#
_cell.length_a   1.000
_cell.length_b   1.000
_cell.length_c   1.000
_cell.angle_alpha   90.00
_cell.angle_beta   90.00
_cell.angle_gamma   90.00
#
_symmetry.space_group_name_H-M   'P 1'
#
loop_
_entity.id
_entity.type
_entity.pdbx_description
1 polymer ?
#
loop_
_entity_poly.entity_id
_entity_poly.type
_entity_poly.pdbx_seq_one_letter_code
_entity_poly.pdbx_strand_id
1 'polypeptide(L)' 'MKKISGAELQAQYVSGKRDFSGLDLSGAELFEAKLRGSEFIGSNLQKTYLPYSNLNQAQLQQAQLLNSAESS' A
#
# COMPACT_ATOMS: atom_id res chain seq x y z
N MET A 1 10.14 -7.69 -5.95
CA MET A 1 9.68 -6.40 -5.40
C MET A 1 10.46 -6.12 -4.12
N LYS A 2 10.81 -4.85 -3.84
CA LYS A 2 11.48 -4.48 -2.58
C LYS A 2 10.44 -4.49 -1.45
N LYS A 3 10.69 -5.24 -0.37
CA LYS A 3 9.81 -5.24 0.81
C LYS A 3 10.12 -4.06 1.72
N ILE A 4 9.10 -3.34 2.15
CA ILE A 4 9.21 -2.30 3.18
C ILE A 4 8.10 -2.46 4.22
N SER A 5 8.35 -1.98 5.44
CA SER A 5 7.33 -1.98 6.49
C SER A 5 6.36 -0.80 6.33
N GLY A 6 5.22 -0.88 7.01
CA GLY A 6 4.28 0.24 7.07
C GLY A 6 4.89 1.50 7.70
N ALA A 7 5.79 1.35 8.67
CA ALA A 7 6.52 2.46 9.29
C ALA A 7 7.48 3.13 8.29
N GLU A 8 8.22 2.35 7.51
CA GLU A 8 9.13 2.88 6.48
C GLU A 8 8.35 3.62 5.39
N LEU A 9 7.21 3.07 4.97
CA LEU A 9 6.33 3.73 4.01
C LEU A 9 5.82 5.08 4.54
N GLN A 10 5.38 5.13 5.80
CA GLN A 10 4.91 6.36 6.44
C GLN A 10 6.04 7.41 6.53
N ALA A 11 7.25 7.01 6.91
CA ALA A 11 8.40 7.91 6.96
C ALA A 11 8.73 8.50 5.57
N GLN A 12 8.68 7.66 4.53
CA GLN A 12 8.86 8.11 3.15
C GLN A 12 7.75 9.08 2.71
N TYR A 13 6.49 8.80 3.06
CA TYR A 13 5.36 9.68 2.76
C TYR A 13 5.51 11.06 3.43
N VAL A 14 5.91 11.08 4.71
CA VAL A 14 6.20 12.32 5.46
C VAL A 14 7.34 13.10 4.82
N SER A 15 8.32 12.41 4.23
CA SER A 15 9.43 13.02 3.48
C SER A 15 9.03 13.50 2.07
N GLY A 16 7.74 13.43 1.71
CA GLY A 16 7.21 13.93 0.44
C GLY A 16 7.11 12.88 -0.68
N LYS A 17 7.55 11.64 -0.45
CA LYS A 17 7.43 10.58 -1.44
C LYS A 17 5.96 10.20 -1.65
N ARG A 18 5.55 10.00 -2.90
CA ARG A 18 4.21 9.56 -3.29
C ARG A 18 4.21 8.29 -4.12
N ASP A 19 5.30 8.02 -4.84
CA ASP A 19 5.46 6.79 -5.62
C ASP A 19 5.92 5.62 -4.74
N PHE A 20 5.03 4.66 -4.53
CA PHE A 20 5.24 3.39 -3.84
C PHE A 20 4.98 2.20 -4.77
N SER A 21 5.14 2.40 -6.09
CA SER A 21 4.89 1.40 -7.13
C SER A 21 5.91 0.26 -7.09
N GLY A 22 5.46 -0.95 -7.43
CA GLY A 22 6.30 -2.16 -7.46
C GLY A 22 6.90 -2.59 -6.12
N LEU A 23 6.36 -2.11 -5.00
CA LEU A 23 6.80 -2.47 -3.66
C LEU A 23 6.06 -3.70 -3.12
N ASP A 24 6.74 -4.46 -2.27
CA ASP A 24 6.10 -5.50 -1.46
C ASP A 24 5.71 -4.89 -0.11
N LEU A 25 4.42 -4.66 0.07
CA LEU A 25 3.78 -4.18 1.29
C LEU A 25 2.97 -5.29 1.96
N SER A 26 3.21 -6.55 1.59
CA SER A 26 2.45 -7.68 2.12
C SER A 26 2.58 -7.77 3.64
N GLY A 27 1.43 -7.75 4.31
CA GLY A 27 1.34 -7.75 5.77
C GLY A 27 1.74 -6.43 6.44
N ALA A 28 1.91 -5.33 5.70
CA ALA A 28 2.26 -4.05 6.32
C ALA A 28 1.11 -3.49 7.16
N GLU A 29 1.45 -2.89 8.30
CA GLU A 29 0.50 -2.20 9.18
C GLU A 29 0.39 -0.73 8.77
N LEU A 30 -0.77 -0.35 8.22
CA LEU A 30 -1.09 0.98 7.72
C LEU A 30 -2.40 1.51 8.35
N PHE A 31 -2.72 1.09 9.58
CA PHE A 31 -3.82 1.62 10.37
C PHE A 31 -3.72 3.15 10.48
N GLU A 32 -4.80 3.86 10.18
CA GLU A 32 -4.87 5.34 10.18
C GLU A 32 -3.83 6.05 9.29
N ALA A 33 -3.16 5.34 8.38
CA ALA A 33 -2.11 5.92 7.56
C ALA A 33 -2.65 7.01 6.62
N LYS A 34 -1.99 8.17 6.59
CA LYS A 34 -2.35 9.29 5.72
C LYS A 34 -1.64 9.16 4.38
N LEU A 35 -2.22 8.45 3.42
CA LEU A 35 -1.59 8.07 2.14
C LEU A 35 -2.34 8.65 0.93
N ARG A 36 -2.83 9.88 1.09
CA ARG A 36 -3.61 10.57 0.06
C ARG A 36 -2.74 10.83 -1.17
N GLY A 37 -3.24 10.46 -2.34
CA GLY A 37 -2.56 10.69 -3.62
C GLY A 37 -1.30 9.84 -3.81
N SER A 38 -1.12 8.77 -3.03
CA SER A 38 0.00 7.84 -3.19
C SER A 38 -0.23 6.87 -4.35
N GLU A 39 0.84 6.50 -5.04
CA GLU A 39 0.83 5.52 -6.13
C GLU A 39 1.34 4.17 -5.62
N PHE A 40 0.58 3.11 -5.85
CA PHE A 40 0.89 1.73 -5.47
C PHE A 40 0.83 0.81 -6.69
N ILE A 41 1.15 1.33 -7.87
CA ILE A 41 0.95 0.63 -9.13
C ILE A 41 1.79 -0.64 -9.14
N GLY A 42 1.15 -1.79 -9.37
CA GLY A 42 1.83 -3.09 -9.36
C GLY A 42 2.41 -3.52 -8.01
N SER A 43 2.06 -2.85 -6.91
CA SER A 43 2.56 -3.21 -5.57
C SER A 43 1.79 -4.37 -4.96
N ASN A 44 2.46 -5.19 -4.17
CA ASN A 44 1.82 -6.25 -3.41
C ASN A 44 1.27 -5.70 -2.10
N LEU A 45 -0.05 -5.60 -1.98
CA LEU A 45 -0.77 -5.15 -0.78
C LEU A 45 -1.48 -6.30 -0.06
N GLN A 46 -1.17 -7.56 -0.37
CA GLN A 46 -1.83 -8.72 0.24
C GLN A 46 -1.65 -8.72 1.76
N LYS A 47 -2.76 -8.92 2.49
CA LYS A 47 -2.78 -8.92 3.96
C LYS A 47 -2.33 -7.60 4.61
N THR A 48 -2.27 -6.49 3.86
CA THR A 48 -1.97 -5.17 4.43
C THR A 48 -3.13 -4.73 5.34
N TYR A 49 -2.82 -4.26 6.54
CA TYR A 49 -3.81 -3.77 7.48
C TYR A 49 -4.07 -2.28 7.23
N LEU A 50 -5.15 -1.95 6.51
CA LEU A 50 -5.51 -0.59 6.08
C LEU A 50 -6.70 0.10 6.81
N PRO A 51 -7.28 -0.39 7.92
CA PRO A 51 -8.46 0.26 8.48
C PRO A 51 -8.14 1.70 8.91
N TYR A 52 -9.10 2.59 8.66
CA TYR A 52 -9.01 4.04 8.87
C TYR A 52 -7.91 4.76 8.07
N SER A 53 -7.20 4.07 7.17
CA SER A 53 -6.23 4.72 6.28
C SER A 53 -6.92 5.66 5.29
N ASN A 54 -6.29 6.80 5.03
CA ASN A 54 -6.73 7.75 4.02
C ASN A 54 -6.00 7.47 2.70
N LEU A 55 -6.62 6.63 1.86
CA LEU A 55 -6.18 6.33 0.50
C LEU A 55 -6.92 7.18 -0.56
N ASN A 56 -7.48 8.33 -0.20
CA ASN A 56 -8.16 9.18 -1.17
C ASN A 56 -7.19 9.56 -2.31
N GLN A 57 -7.66 9.46 -3.56
CA GLN A 57 -6.85 9.71 -4.76
C GLN A 57 -5.64 8.77 -4.93
N ALA A 58 -5.53 7.69 -4.15
CA ALA A 58 -4.45 6.73 -4.34
C ALA A 58 -4.64 5.95 -5.66
N GLN A 59 -3.53 5.67 -6.33
CA GLN A 59 -3.50 4.87 -7.55
C GLN A 59 -3.14 3.42 -7.20
N LEU A 60 -4.07 2.49 -7.43
CA LEU A 60 -3.96 1.08 -7.05
C LEU A 60 -4.02 0.13 -8.25
N GLN A 61 -3.80 0.66 -9.46
CA GLN A 61 -3.82 -0.12 -10.69
C GLN A 61 -2.81 -1.27 -10.59
N GLN A 62 -3.25 -2.48 -10.91
CA GLN A 62 -2.43 -3.70 -10.83
C GLN A 62 -1.88 -4.03 -9.43
N ALA A 63 -2.31 -3.33 -8.37
CA ALA A 63 -1.92 -3.66 -7.02
C ALA A 63 -2.60 -4.95 -6.57
N GLN A 64 -1.86 -5.83 -5.90
CA GLN A 64 -2.40 -7.10 -5.40
C GLN A 64 -3.00 -6.87 -4.02
N LEU A 65 -4.31 -6.57 -3.95
CA LEU A 65 -4.99 -6.18 -2.71
C LEU A 65 -5.46 -7.36 -1.84
N LEU A 66 -5.78 -8.49 -2.46
CA LEU A 66 -6.12 -9.74 -1.81
C LEU A 66 -5.99 -10.85 -2.87
N ASN A 67 -5.66 -12.08 -2.47
CA ASN A 67 -6.16 -13.21 -3.25
C ASN A 67 -7.69 -13.13 -3.12
N SER A 68 -8.38 -12.68 -4.17
CA SER A 68 -9.68 -13.27 -4.45
C SER A 68 -9.39 -14.77 -4.52
N ALA A 69 -9.84 -15.53 -3.52
CA ALA A 69 -9.98 -16.95 -3.77
C ALA A 69 -10.78 -17.05 -5.06
N GLU A 70 -10.22 -17.70 -6.07
CA GLU A 70 -11.00 -18.26 -7.15
C GLU A 70 -12.10 -19.09 -6.47
N SER A 71 -13.31 -18.53 -6.39
CA SER A 71 -14.49 -19.32 -6.13
C SER A 71 -14.67 -20.17 -7.38
N SER A 72 -14.06 -21.35 -7.38
CA SER A 72 -14.56 -22.48 -8.16
C SER A 72 -15.93 -22.91 -7.62
#